data_AF-A0A2S8NT36-F1
#
_entry.id   AF-A0A2S8NT36-F1
#
_cell.length_a   1.000
_cell.length_b   1.000
_cell.length_c   1.000
_cell.angle_alpha   90.00
_cell.angle_beta   90.00
_cell.angle_gamma   90.00
#
_symmetry.space_group_name_H-M   'P 1'
#
loop_
_entity.id
_entity.type
_entity.pdbx_description
1 polymer ?
#
loop_
_entity_poly.entity_id
_entity_poly.type
_entity_poly.pdbx_seq_one_letter_code
_entity_poly.pdbx_strand_id
1 'polypeptide(L)'
;MKTPLTQALTNTNLGWLDDNKENTVKKEIIKQNVSLHNKVISITAITDTQASVTVPTEHLGTSIVTYRLKTPSTQALTNTNLGWLDDNKENTVKKEIIKQNVSLRNKVISITAITDTQASVTVPTEHLGTSIVTYRLKTPLTQALTNTNLGWLDDNKENTIKKEIIKQNVSLHNKVISITAITDTQAQVTSLQHLGTSIVTYRLKTPLTQALTNTNLGWLNYKIIISFIIFLLCVIYLYFKIKKNK
;
A
#
# COMPACT_ATOMS: atom_id res chain seq x y z
N MET A 1 -1.42 63.87 -20.94
CA MET A 1 -0.05 63.43 -21.26
C MET A 1 -0.01 61.91 -21.10
N LYS A 2 0.56 61.14 -22.04
CA LYS A 2 0.66 59.68 -21.90
C LYS A 2 1.75 59.32 -20.89
N THR A 3 1.52 58.31 -20.05
CA THR A 3 2.52 57.83 -19.08
C THR A 3 3.21 56.56 -19.59
N PRO A 4 4.41 56.20 -19.09
CA PRO A 4 5.05 54.94 -19.44
C PRO A 4 4.16 53.73 -19.10
N LEU A 5 4.08 52.75 -20.01
CA LEU A 5 3.28 51.54 -19.78
C LEU A 5 3.72 50.77 -18.53
N THR A 6 5.00 50.83 -18.18
CA THR A 6 5.57 50.19 -16.97
C THR A 6 4.98 50.71 -15.65
N GLN A 7 4.35 51.89 -15.65
CA GLN A 7 3.65 52.41 -14.48
C GLN A 7 2.25 51.80 -14.31
N ALA A 8 1.65 51.33 -15.41
CA ALA A 8 0.31 50.73 -15.41
C ALA A 8 0.36 49.20 -15.44
N LEU A 9 1.35 48.61 -16.11
CA LEU A 9 1.62 47.18 -16.18
C LEU A 9 2.71 46.80 -15.16
N THR A 10 2.35 46.81 -13.88
CA THR A 10 3.28 46.51 -12.77
C THR A 10 3.53 45.02 -12.60
N ASN A 11 2.53 44.18 -12.90
CA ASN A 11 2.62 42.73 -12.88
C ASN A 11 2.83 42.19 -14.30
N THR A 12 4.06 41.79 -14.61
CA THR A 12 4.45 41.24 -15.92
C THR A 12 4.52 39.72 -15.93
N ASN A 13 4.63 39.05 -14.79
CA ASN A 13 4.54 37.60 -14.70
C ASN A 13 3.09 37.19 -14.41
N LEU A 14 2.40 36.71 -15.44
CA LEU A 14 0.99 36.35 -15.37
C LEU A 14 0.75 34.96 -14.75
N GLY A 15 1.81 34.22 -14.45
CA GLY A 15 1.71 32.88 -13.85
C GLY A 15 1.23 31.83 -14.85
N TRP A 16 0.29 30.98 -14.44
CA TRP A 16 -0.23 29.88 -15.27
C TRP A 16 -1.49 30.30 -16.03
N LEU A 17 -1.47 30.09 -17.35
CA LEU A 17 -2.59 30.34 -18.25
C LEU A 17 -3.13 29.05 -18.85
N ASP A 18 -4.43 29.05 -19.17
CA ASP A 18 -5.08 27.89 -19.80
C ASP A 18 -4.65 27.73 -21.27
N ASP A 19 -4.37 28.84 -21.97
CA ASP A 19 -3.80 28.86 -23.30
C ASP A 19 -3.07 30.20 -23.57
N ASN A 20 -2.34 30.28 -24.67
CA ASN A 20 -1.64 31.49 -25.13
C ASN A 20 -2.54 32.37 -26.02
N LYS A 21 -3.86 32.16 -26.07
CA LYS A 21 -4.72 33.00 -26.93
C LYS A 21 -4.74 34.43 -26.40
N GLU A 22 -4.82 35.38 -27.34
CA GLU A 22 -4.82 36.82 -27.03
C GLU A 22 -5.80 37.18 -25.91
N ASN A 23 -7.03 36.66 -25.99
CA ASN A 23 -8.07 36.92 -24.99
C ASN A 23 -7.71 36.39 -23.59
N THR A 24 -7.05 35.25 -23.48
CA THR A 24 -6.63 34.66 -22.20
C THR A 24 -5.53 35.50 -21.55
N VAL A 25 -4.50 35.84 -22.34
CA VAL A 25 -3.40 36.71 -21.90
C VAL A 25 -3.94 38.08 -21.48
N LYS A 26 -4.84 38.67 -22.27
CA LYS A 26 -5.48 39.97 -21.98
C LYS A 26 -6.28 39.95 -20.69
N LYS A 27 -7.09 38.92 -20.49
CA LYS A 27 -7.89 38.76 -19.26
C LYS A 27 -6.99 38.69 -18.04
N GLU A 28 -5.89 37.93 -18.09
CA GLU A 28 -4.98 37.82 -16.96
C GLU A 28 -4.20 39.12 -16.70
N ILE A 29 -3.77 39.84 -17.75
CA ILE A 29 -3.18 41.18 -17.62
C ILE A 29 -4.12 42.12 -16.86
N ILE A 30 -5.39 42.21 -17.27
CA ILE A 30 -6.38 43.10 -16.63
C ILE A 30 -6.63 42.67 -15.18
N LYS A 31 -6.71 41.37 -14.93
CA LYS A 31 -6.93 40.82 -13.58
C LYS A 31 -5.79 41.19 -12.62
N GLN A 32 -4.54 41.16 -13.08
CA GLN A 32 -3.38 41.48 -12.26
C GLN A 32 -3.00 42.96 -12.26
N ASN A 33 -3.46 43.73 -13.24
CA ASN A 33 -3.17 45.15 -13.41
C ASN A 33 -4.49 45.92 -13.56
N VAL A 34 -5.22 46.07 -12.46
CA VAL A 34 -6.59 46.64 -12.42
C VAL A 34 -6.66 48.05 -13.03
N SER A 35 -5.56 48.81 -13.02
CA SER A 35 -5.43 50.12 -13.69
C SER A 35 -5.68 50.06 -15.21
N LEU A 36 -5.53 48.88 -15.82
CA LEU A 36 -5.76 48.61 -17.24
C LEU A 36 -7.20 48.13 -17.55
N HIS A 37 -8.05 47.97 -16.52
CA HIS A 37 -9.47 47.64 -16.69
C HIS A 37 -10.14 48.76 -17.52
N ASN A 38 -10.77 48.40 -18.64
CA ASN A 38 -11.36 49.30 -19.65
C ASN A 38 -10.37 50.04 -20.59
N LYS A 39 -9.09 49.67 -20.60
CA LYS A 39 -8.14 50.21 -21.58
C LYS A 39 -8.11 49.39 -22.86
N VAL A 40 -7.78 50.04 -23.97
CA VAL A 40 -7.55 49.36 -25.25
C VAL A 40 -6.16 48.74 -25.23
N ILE A 41 -6.10 47.50 -24.76
CA ILE A 41 -4.86 46.70 -24.74
C ILE A 41 -4.74 45.94 -26.06
N SER A 42 -3.58 46.08 -26.71
CA SER A 42 -3.15 45.28 -27.86
C SER A 42 -2.05 44.32 -27.44
N ILE A 43 -2.20 43.05 -27.81
CA ILE A 43 -1.26 41.97 -27.50
C ILE A 43 -0.75 41.39 -28.80
N THR A 44 0.57 41.33 -28.94
CA THR A 44 1.27 40.88 -30.15
C THR A 44 2.45 39.99 -29.79
N ALA A 45 3.10 39.38 -30.79
CA ALA A 45 4.27 38.53 -30.61
C ALA A 45 4.08 37.47 -29.51
N ILE A 46 2.92 36.82 -29.52
CA ILE A 46 2.53 35.78 -28.56
C ILE A 46 3.34 34.51 -28.86
N THR A 47 3.98 33.97 -27.82
CA THR A 47 4.64 32.66 -27.83
C THR A 47 4.07 31.80 -26.68
N ASP A 48 4.61 30.61 -26.42
CA ASP A 48 4.14 29.77 -25.32
C ASP A 48 4.52 30.28 -23.93
N THR A 49 5.41 31.28 -23.84
CA THR A 49 5.96 31.76 -22.56
C THR A 49 5.88 33.26 -22.38
N GLN A 50 5.55 34.02 -23.43
CA GLN A 50 5.53 35.47 -23.35
C GLN A 50 4.63 36.11 -24.42
N ALA A 51 4.33 37.40 -24.23
CA ALA A 51 3.68 38.24 -25.22
C ALA A 51 4.12 39.71 -25.06
N SER A 52 4.01 40.47 -26.15
CA SER A 52 4.23 41.93 -26.14
C SER A 52 2.91 42.67 -25.93
N VAL A 53 2.92 43.66 -25.03
CA VAL A 53 1.74 44.43 -24.62
C VAL A 53 1.95 45.90 -24.96
N THR A 54 0.92 46.50 -25.55
CA THR A 54 0.83 47.96 -25.76
C THR A 54 -0.55 48.47 -25.36
N VAL A 55 -0.59 49.72 -24.91
CA VAL A 55 -1.84 50.46 -24.62
C VAL A 55 -1.75 51.81 -25.32
N PRO A 56 -1.91 51.82 -26.65
CA PRO A 56 -1.44 52.91 -27.51
C PRO A 56 -2.17 54.23 -27.27
N THR A 57 -3.40 54.19 -26.75
CA THR A 57 -4.25 55.36 -26.49
C THR A 57 -3.81 56.13 -25.24
N GLU A 58 -3.37 55.45 -24.17
CA GLU A 58 -3.08 56.07 -22.87
C GLU A 58 -1.61 56.02 -22.45
N HIS A 59 -0.84 55.05 -22.93
CA HIS A 59 0.53 54.79 -22.46
C HIS A 59 1.56 54.76 -23.59
N LEU A 60 2.81 55.05 -23.21
CA LEU A 60 3.97 54.98 -24.10
C LEU A 60 4.73 53.66 -23.90
N GLY A 61 5.27 53.14 -25.01
CA GLY A 61 6.16 51.99 -25.02
C GLY A 61 5.46 50.64 -25.17
N THR A 62 6.28 49.60 -25.26
CA THR A 62 5.89 48.19 -25.28
C THR A 62 6.46 47.53 -24.03
N SER A 63 5.73 46.57 -23.46
CA SER A 63 6.21 45.79 -22.32
C SER A 63 5.99 44.31 -22.59
N ILE A 64 6.89 43.47 -22.08
CA ILE A 64 6.79 42.02 -22.22
C ILE A 64 6.13 41.47 -20.96
N VAL A 65 5.15 40.59 -21.15
CA VAL A 65 4.60 39.74 -20.10
C VAL A 65 5.08 38.32 -20.29
N THR A 66 5.25 37.59 -19.19
CA THR A 66 5.66 36.18 -19.19
C THR A 66 4.60 35.31 -18.52
N TYR A 67 4.51 34.05 -18.92
CA TYR A 67 3.58 33.07 -18.39
C TYR A 67 4.03 31.63 -18.65
N ARG A 68 3.28 30.68 -18.09
CA ARG A 68 3.41 29.24 -18.34
C ARG A 68 2.04 28.71 -18.77
N LEU A 69 2.02 27.80 -19.74
CA LEU A 69 0.77 27.15 -20.16
C LEU A 69 0.49 25.92 -19.32
N LYS A 70 -0.72 25.82 -18.78
CA LYS A 70 -1.17 24.62 -18.08
C LYS A 70 -1.14 23.43 -19.03
N THR A 71 -0.80 22.27 -18.49
CA THR A 71 -0.76 21.02 -19.25
C THR A 71 -1.98 20.15 -18.93
N PRO A 72 -2.35 19.15 -19.74
CA PRO A 72 -3.43 18.23 -19.38
C PRO A 72 -3.19 17.55 -18.02
N SER A 73 -4.24 17.34 -17.23
CA SER A 73 -4.17 16.68 -15.91
C SER A 73 -3.64 15.25 -15.98
N THR A 74 -3.74 14.60 -17.14
CA THR A 74 -3.16 13.27 -17.37
C THR A 74 -1.64 13.26 -17.21
N GLN A 75 -0.99 14.41 -17.39
CA GLN A 75 0.45 14.57 -17.16
C GLN A 75 0.78 14.84 -15.68
N ALA A 76 -0.23 15.14 -14.84
CA ALA A 76 -0.03 15.41 -13.42
C ALA A 76 0.21 14.12 -12.61
N LEU A 77 -0.33 12.99 -13.07
CA LEU A 77 -0.27 11.70 -12.38
C LEU A 77 0.57 10.71 -13.18
N THR A 78 1.69 10.27 -12.61
CA THR A 78 2.50 9.16 -13.14
C THR A 78 1.88 7.80 -12.83
N ASN A 79 1.15 7.69 -11.71
CA ASN A 79 0.49 6.48 -11.25
C ASN A 79 -0.98 6.76 -10.95
N THR A 80 -1.86 6.11 -11.70
CA THR A 80 -3.33 6.21 -11.55
C THR A 80 -3.94 5.02 -10.82
N ASN A 81 -3.27 3.87 -10.77
CA ASN A 81 -3.72 2.70 -10.01
C ASN A 81 -3.11 2.71 -8.60
N LEU A 82 -3.91 3.09 -7.61
CA LEU A 82 -3.47 3.21 -6.22
C LEU A 82 -3.42 1.87 -5.47
N GLY A 83 -3.87 0.77 -6.08
CA GLY A 83 -3.85 -0.55 -5.46
C GLY A 83 -4.92 -0.73 -4.38
N TRP A 84 -4.54 -1.31 -3.24
CA TRP A 84 -5.45 -1.61 -2.13
C TRP A 84 -5.47 -0.49 -1.09
N LEU A 85 -6.64 0.09 -0.83
CA LEU A 85 -6.85 1.13 0.16
C LEU A 85 -7.66 0.61 1.35
N ASP A 86 -7.43 1.21 2.52
CA ASP A 86 -8.16 0.85 3.73
C ASP A 86 -9.61 1.36 3.71
N ASP A 87 -9.85 2.52 3.11
CA ASP A 87 -11.17 3.08 2.86
C ASP A 87 -11.14 4.04 1.65
N ASN A 88 -12.32 4.47 1.20
CA ASN A 88 -12.49 5.46 0.13
C ASN A 88 -12.55 6.90 0.66
N LYS A 89 -12.19 7.18 1.92
CA LYS A 89 -12.26 8.57 2.42
C LYS A 89 -11.25 9.43 1.68
N GLU A 90 -11.62 10.70 1.45
CA GLU A 90 -10.80 11.66 0.70
C GLU A 90 -9.34 11.68 1.19
N ASN A 91 -9.12 11.74 2.51
CA ASN A 91 -7.79 11.77 3.09
C ASN A 91 -6.97 10.50 2.80
N THR A 92 -7.58 9.32 2.78
CA THR A 92 -6.91 8.04 2.48
C THR A 92 -6.50 8.00 1.02
N VAL A 93 -7.43 8.33 0.12
CA VAL A 93 -7.18 8.41 -1.32
C VAL A 93 -6.09 9.46 -1.61
N LYS A 94 -6.17 10.63 -0.98
CA LYS A 94 -5.19 11.72 -1.11
C LYS A 94 -3.79 11.31 -0.70
N LYS A 95 -3.65 10.65 0.44
CA LYS A 95 -2.37 10.16 0.94
C LYS A 95 -1.75 9.17 -0.02
N GLU A 96 -2.54 8.23 -0.57
CA GLU A 96 -1.99 7.25 -1.51
C GLU A 96 -1.64 7.87 -2.87
N ILE A 97 -2.44 8.83 -3.38
CA ILE A 97 -2.08 9.61 -4.58
C ILE A 97 -0.72 10.27 -4.39
N ILE A 98 -0.51 11.01 -3.30
CA ILE A 98 0.75 11.72 -3.03
C ILE A 98 1.92 10.73 -2.85
N LYS A 99 1.67 9.60 -2.18
CA LYS A 99 2.69 8.56 -1.99
C LYS A 99 3.17 7.99 -3.32
N GLN A 100 2.28 7.78 -4.28
CA GLN A 100 2.62 7.21 -5.59
C GLN A 100 2.98 8.26 -6.66
N ASN A 101 2.66 9.53 -6.41
CA ASN A 101 2.93 10.65 -7.30
C ASN A 101 3.66 11.75 -6.50
N VAL A 102 4.93 11.49 -6.15
CA VAL A 102 5.71 12.31 -5.22
C VAL A 102 5.83 13.78 -5.66
N SER A 103 5.76 14.05 -6.97
CA SER A 103 5.73 15.40 -7.55
C SER A 103 4.54 16.25 -7.06
N LEU A 104 3.49 15.63 -6.51
CA LEU A 104 2.29 16.30 -5.99
C LEU A 104 2.36 16.65 -4.50
N ARG A 105 3.41 16.26 -3.76
CA ARG A 105 3.49 16.40 -2.28
C ARG A 105 3.25 17.84 -1.78
N ASN A 106 3.70 18.83 -2.54
CA ASN A 106 3.57 20.25 -2.19
C ASN A 106 2.55 20.99 -3.07
N LYS A 107 1.79 20.24 -3.88
CA LYS A 107 0.80 20.83 -4.78
C LYS A 107 -0.58 20.82 -4.13
N VAL A 108 -1.38 21.83 -4.46
CA VAL A 108 -2.81 21.82 -4.14
C VAL A 108 -3.48 20.79 -5.04
N ILE A 109 -4.02 19.74 -4.43
CA ILE A 109 -4.80 18.71 -5.11
C ILE A 109 -6.21 18.67 -4.52
N SER A 110 -7.20 18.59 -5.41
CA SER A 110 -8.60 18.39 -5.05
C SER A 110 -9.06 17.04 -5.58
N ILE A 111 -9.78 16.32 -4.73
CA ILE A 111 -10.32 14.99 -5.01
C ILE A 111 -11.83 15.08 -4.93
N THR A 112 -12.49 14.59 -5.96
CA THR A 112 -13.95 14.63 -6.10
C THR A 112 -14.45 13.31 -6.69
N ALA A 113 -15.77 13.13 -6.78
CA ALA A 113 -16.40 11.95 -7.38
C ALA A 113 -15.80 10.61 -6.89
N ILE A 114 -15.60 10.51 -5.57
CA ILE A 114 -15.07 9.33 -4.92
C ILE A 114 -16.14 8.24 -4.92
N THR A 115 -15.77 7.05 -5.37
CA THR A 115 -16.57 5.81 -5.36
C THR A 115 -15.75 4.68 -4.77
N ASP A 116 -16.28 3.46 -4.69
CA ASP A 116 -15.53 2.33 -4.11
C ASP A 116 -14.34 1.85 -4.95
N THR A 117 -14.22 2.30 -6.20
CA THR A 117 -13.18 1.82 -7.13
C THR A 117 -12.39 2.92 -7.80
N GLN A 118 -12.84 4.18 -7.71
CA GLN A 118 -12.18 5.29 -8.38
C GLN A 118 -12.48 6.64 -7.74
N ALA A 119 -11.65 7.63 -8.07
CA ALA A 119 -11.86 9.03 -7.73
C ALA A 119 -11.34 9.95 -8.85
N SER A 120 -11.88 11.16 -8.90
CA SER A 120 -11.45 12.24 -9.79
C SER A 120 -10.45 13.15 -9.09
N VAL A 121 -9.35 13.47 -9.76
CA VAL A 121 -8.24 14.28 -9.23
C VAL A 121 -8.01 15.49 -10.13
N THR A 122 -7.88 16.66 -9.50
CA THR A 122 -7.50 17.90 -10.18
C THR A 122 -6.28 18.53 -9.51
N VAL A 123 -5.43 19.15 -10.33
CA VAL A 123 -4.24 19.90 -9.91
C VAL A 123 -4.33 21.29 -10.56
N PRO A 124 -5.23 22.16 -10.04
CA PRO A 124 -5.80 23.29 -10.79
C PRO A 124 -4.79 24.38 -11.16
N THR A 125 -3.67 24.47 -10.44
CA THR A 125 -2.65 25.50 -10.66
C THR A 125 -1.90 25.28 -11.97
N GLU A 126 -1.48 24.04 -12.24
CA GLU A 126 -0.54 23.73 -13.33
C GLU A 126 -1.19 22.89 -14.44
N HIS A 127 -2.38 22.35 -14.19
CA HIS A 127 -3.02 21.42 -15.10
C HIS A 127 -4.48 21.74 -15.39
N LEU A 128 -4.90 21.37 -16.61
CA LEU A 128 -6.27 21.45 -17.11
C LEU A 128 -7.00 20.12 -16.98
N GLY A 129 -8.27 20.19 -16.62
CA GLY A 129 -9.15 19.02 -16.57
C GLY A 129 -8.95 18.16 -15.32
N THR A 130 -9.41 16.92 -15.44
CA THR A 130 -9.52 15.97 -14.34
C THR A 130 -8.96 14.63 -14.76
N SER A 131 -8.19 14.01 -13.86
CA SER A 131 -7.65 12.67 -14.06
C SER A 131 -8.36 11.68 -13.14
N ILE A 132 -8.55 10.45 -13.62
CA ILE A 132 -9.15 9.39 -12.81
C ILE A 132 -8.05 8.53 -12.20
N VAL A 133 -8.20 8.25 -10.91
CA VAL A 133 -7.41 7.23 -10.21
C VAL A 133 -8.33 6.06 -9.86
N THR A 134 -7.78 4.85 -9.87
CA THR A 134 -8.50 3.61 -9.56
C THR A 134 -7.88 2.90 -8.37
N TYR A 135 -8.69 2.19 -7.59
CA TYR A 135 -8.26 1.43 -6.43
C TYR A 135 -9.23 0.29 -6.11
N ARG A 136 -8.86 -0.52 -5.12
CA ARG A 136 -9.71 -1.54 -4.51
C ARG A 136 -9.73 -1.34 -3.00
N LEU A 137 -10.90 -1.48 -2.38
CA LEU A 137 -11.02 -1.40 -0.93
C LEU A 137 -10.69 -2.74 -0.28
N LYS A 138 -9.88 -2.71 0.77
CA LYS A 138 -9.59 -3.89 1.58
C LYS A 138 -10.85 -4.30 2.33
N THR A 139 -11.05 -5.61 2.45
CA THR A 139 -12.11 -6.18 3.30
C THR A 139 -11.51 -6.70 4.61
N PRO A 140 -12.28 -6.83 5.71
CA PRO A 140 -11.76 -7.39 6.95
C PRO A 140 -11.13 -8.79 6.76
N LEU A 141 -9.95 -9.03 7.35
CA LEU A 141 -9.26 -10.32 7.24
C LEU A 141 -10.11 -11.46 7.80
N THR A 142 -10.92 -11.20 8.82
CA THR A 142 -11.84 -12.16 9.43
C THR A 142 -12.90 -12.69 8.46
N GLN A 143 -13.22 -11.96 7.40
CA GLN A 143 -14.13 -12.45 6.36
C GLN A 143 -13.45 -13.46 5.42
N ALA A 144 -12.13 -13.39 5.30
CA ALA A 144 -11.36 -14.27 4.43
C ALA A 144 -10.65 -15.40 5.20
N LEU A 145 -10.31 -15.19 6.47
CA LEU A 145 -9.69 -16.15 7.39
C LEU A 145 -10.74 -16.63 8.41
N THR A 146 -11.67 -17.46 7.94
CA THR A 146 -12.77 -17.98 8.77
C THR A 146 -12.32 -19.12 9.68
N ASN A 147 -11.35 -19.94 9.25
CA ASN A 147 -10.79 -21.05 10.00
C ASN A 147 -9.44 -20.64 10.60
N THR A 148 -9.42 -20.41 11.92
CA THR A 148 -8.22 -20.00 12.66
C THR A 148 -7.54 -21.13 13.41
N ASN A 149 -8.22 -22.25 13.68
CA ASN A 149 -7.61 -23.44 14.26
C ASN A 149 -7.10 -24.37 13.15
N LEU A 150 -5.79 -24.40 12.95
CA LEU A 150 -5.14 -25.17 11.89
C LEU A 150 -4.95 -26.65 12.26
N GLY A 151 -5.26 -27.05 13.50
CA GLY A 151 -5.11 -28.42 13.97
C GLY A 151 -3.64 -28.82 14.18
N TRP A 152 -3.26 -30.00 13.71
CA TRP A 152 -1.91 -30.55 13.89
C TRP A 152 -1.01 -30.22 12.70
N LEU A 153 0.11 -29.55 12.97
CA LEU A 153 1.14 -29.22 11.99
C LEU A 153 2.40 -30.05 12.22
N ASP A 154 3.16 -30.26 11.14
CA ASP A 154 4.44 -30.98 11.20
C ASP A 154 5.55 -30.11 11.83
N ASP A 155 5.49 -28.79 11.64
CA ASP A 155 6.35 -27.80 12.28
C ASP A 155 5.66 -26.42 12.35
N ASN A 156 6.26 -25.48 13.08
CA ASN A 156 5.82 -24.09 13.17
C ASN A 156 6.50 -23.18 12.12
N LYS A 157 7.03 -23.72 11.03
CA LYS A 157 7.65 -22.86 10.00
C LYS A 157 6.56 -22.07 9.26
N GLU A 158 6.89 -20.84 8.90
CA GLU A 158 5.97 -19.94 8.17
C GLU A 158 5.30 -20.63 6.97
N ASN A 159 6.06 -21.35 6.15
CA ASN A 159 5.51 -21.98 4.95
C ASN A 159 4.50 -23.10 5.28
N THR A 160 4.73 -23.87 6.35
CA THR A 160 3.81 -24.92 6.82
C THR A 160 2.50 -24.31 7.28
N ILE A 161 2.58 -23.29 8.14
CA ILE A 161 1.43 -22.53 8.64
C ILE A 161 0.66 -21.89 7.49
N LYS A 162 1.37 -21.22 6.57
CA LYS A 162 0.79 -20.55 5.40
C LYS A 162 0.05 -21.53 4.48
N LYS A 163 0.63 -22.70 4.22
CA LYS A 163 -0.01 -23.74 3.42
C LYS A 163 -1.30 -24.24 4.07
N GLU A 164 -1.28 -24.50 5.38
CA GLU A 164 -2.48 -24.98 6.07
C GLU A 164 -3.56 -23.89 6.14
N ILE A 165 -3.20 -22.61 6.35
CA ILE A 165 -4.13 -21.48 6.26
C ILE A 165 -4.83 -21.46 4.90
N ILE A 166 -4.07 -21.50 3.79
CA ILE A 166 -4.64 -21.43 2.43
C ILE A 166 -5.51 -22.65 2.14
N LYS A 167 -5.10 -23.83 2.62
CA LYS A 167 -5.88 -25.06 2.48
C LYS A 167 -7.23 -24.98 3.20
N GLN A 168 -7.28 -24.39 4.38
CA GLN A 168 -8.51 -24.26 5.17
C GLN A 168 -9.33 -23.01 4.86
N ASN A 169 -8.75 -22.02 4.17
CA ASN A 169 -9.38 -20.74 3.86
C ASN A 169 -9.20 -20.41 2.37
N VAL A 170 -9.98 -21.06 1.51
CA VAL A 170 -9.84 -21.00 0.05
C VAL A 170 -9.97 -19.59 -0.52
N SER A 171 -10.68 -18.68 0.14
CA SER A 171 -10.75 -17.24 -0.15
C SER A 171 -9.38 -16.54 -0.15
N LEU A 172 -8.41 -17.07 0.60
CA LEU A 172 -7.03 -16.59 0.65
C LEU A 172 -6.13 -17.23 -0.42
N HIS A 173 -6.66 -18.13 -1.26
CA HIS A 173 -5.91 -18.69 -2.37
C HIS A 173 -5.45 -17.58 -3.33
N ASN A 174 -4.18 -17.63 -3.73
CA ASN A 174 -3.50 -16.59 -4.52
C ASN A 174 -3.47 -15.19 -3.89
N LYS A 175 -3.79 -15.03 -2.60
CA LYS A 175 -3.64 -13.78 -1.88
C LYS A 175 -2.26 -13.67 -1.25
N VAL A 176 -1.82 -12.43 -1.03
CA VAL A 176 -0.55 -12.17 -0.38
C VAL A 176 -0.82 -12.10 1.11
N ILE A 177 -0.51 -13.19 1.81
CA ILE A 177 -0.57 -13.27 3.27
C ILE A 177 0.85 -13.40 3.85
N SER A 178 1.06 -12.76 4.99
CA SER A 178 2.30 -12.78 5.76
C SER A 178 2.03 -13.40 7.12
N ILE A 179 2.95 -14.28 7.56
CA ILE A 179 2.86 -14.96 8.86
C ILE A 179 3.99 -14.43 9.73
N THR A 180 3.64 -13.92 10.90
CA THR A 180 4.57 -13.29 11.85
C THR A 180 4.24 -13.73 13.27
N ALA A 181 5.09 -13.38 14.25
CA ALA A 181 4.85 -13.69 15.67
C ALA A 181 4.52 -15.18 15.90
N ILE A 182 5.29 -16.06 15.27
CA ILE A 182 5.14 -17.51 15.33
C ILE A 182 5.63 -18.00 16.70
N THR A 183 4.82 -18.81 17.37
CA THR A 183 5.18 -19.57 18.58
C THR A 183 4.97 -21.07 18.34
N ASP A 184 5.01 -21.91 19.37
CA ASP A 184 4.71 -23.34 19.21
C ASP A 184 3.21 -23.65 19.06
N THR A 185 2.34 -22.67 19.32
CA THR A 185 0.88 -22.90 19.38
C THR A 185 0.06 -21.89 18.58
N GLN A 186 0.68 -20.80 18.12
CA GLN A 186 -0.03 -19.75 17.40
C GLN A 186 0.88 -18.99 16.43
N ALA A 187 0.25 -18.25 15.53
CA ALA A 187 0.90 -17.27 14.68
C ALA A 187 -0.04 -16.13 14.32
N GLN A 188 0.51 -14.96 14.01
CA GLN A 188 -0.24 -13.81 13.52
C GLN A 188 -0.24 -13.79 11.99
N VAL A 189 -1.41 -13.56 11.42
CA VAL A 189 -1.66 -13.47 9.98
C VAL A 189 -2.02 -12.03 9.63
N THR A 190 -1.41 -11.53 8.56
CA THR A 190 -1.78 -10.27 7.91
C THR A 190 -1.91 -10.49 6.40
N SER A 191 -2.58 -9.56 5.71
CA SER A 191 -2.72 -9.61 4.26
C SER A 191 -2.66 -8.22 3.65
N LEU A 192 -2.08 -8.13 2.45
CA LEU A 192 -2.08 -6.89 1.68
C LEU A 192 -3.50 -6.48 1.25
N GLN A 193 -4.38 -7.46 1.01
CA GLN A 193 -5.73 -7.24 0.49
C GLN A 193 -6.80 -7.07 1.57
N HIS A 194 -6.44 -7.28 2.84
CA HIS A 194 -7.40 -7.29 3.94
C HIS A 194 -7.01 -6.38 5.09
N LEU A 195 -8.00 -5.87 5.81
CA LEU A 195 -7.83 -5.04 7.00
C LEU A 195 -7.59 -5.90 8.25
N GLY A 196 -6.76 -5.38 9.14
CA GLY A 196 -6.52 -5.96 10.45
C GLY A 196 -5.51 -7.11 10.44
N THR A 197 -5.39 -7.73 11.61
CA THR A 197 -4.54 -8.88 11.87
C THR A 197 -5.41 -9.97 12.49
N SER A 198 -4.99 -11.23 12.39
CA SER A 198 -5.71 -12.35 12.99
C SER A 198 -4.75 -13.37 13.54
N ILE A 199 -5.14 -14.07 14.60
CA ILE A 199 -4.33 -15.12 15.21
C ILE A 199 -4.87 -16.46 14.75
N VAL A 200 -3.96 -17.32 14.30
CA VAL A 200 -4.23 -18.74 14.08
C VAL A 200 -3.61 -19.56 15.19
N THR A 201 -4.24 -20.69 15.53
CA THR A 201 -3.76 -21.62 16.55
C THR A 201 -3.51 -22.99 15.94
N TYR A 202 -2.56 -23.73 16.52
CA TYR A 202 -2.21 -25.08 16.08
C TYR A 202 -1.51 -25.86 17.20
N ARG A 203 -1.28 -27.15 16.93
CA ARG A 203 -0.47 -28.05 17.75
C ARG A 203 0.61 -28.68 16.88
N LEU A 204 1.81 -28.84 17.43
CA LEU A 204 2.91 -29.47 16.72
C LEU A 204 2.92 -30.97 16.96
N LYS A 205 3.03 -31.75 15.88
CA LYS A 205 3.24 -33.20 15.99
C LYS A 205 4.59 -33.44 16.65
N THR A 206 4.60 -34.19 17.75
CA THR A 206 5.84 -34.68 18.33
C THR A 206 6.40 -35.82 17.48
N PRO A 207 7.69 -35.80 17.13
CA PRO A 207 8.33 -36.95 16.49
C PRO A 207 8.11 -38.21 17.33
N LEU A 208 7.75 -39.32 16.68
CA LEU A 208 7.48 -40.60 17.36
C LEU A 208 8.65 -41.03 18.25
N THR A 209 9.89 -40.71 17.85
CA THR A 209 11.12 -40.95 18.63
C THR A 209 11.13 -40.23 19.97
N GLN A 210 10.66 -38.99 20.06
CA GLN A 210 10.55 -38.26 21.34
C GLN A 210 9.36 -38.74 22.17
N ALA A 211 8.27 -39.15 21.52
CA ALA A 211 7.12 -39.75 22.20
C ALA A 211 7.49 -41.09 22.88
N LEU A 212 8.34 -41.88 22.23
CA LEU A 212 8.83 -43.17 22.74
C LEU A 212 9.89 -43.03 23.85
N THR A 213 10.68 -41.96 23.90
CA THR A 213 11.62 -41.72 25.01
C THR A 213 10.93 -41.30 26.31
N ASN A 214 9.76 -40.65 26.23
CA ASN A 214 8.96 -40.27 27.40
C ASN A 214 8.11 -41.42 27.96
N THR A 215 7.97 -42.51 27.21
CA THR A 215 7.42 -43.76 27.74
C THR A 215 8.58 -44.55 28.31
N ASN A 216 8.59 -44.73 29.64
CA ASN A 216 9.56 -45.53 30.43
C ASN A 216 9.62 -47.02 30.03
N LEU A 217 9.80 -47.35 28.74
CA LEU A 217 9.96 -48.71 28.22
C LEU A 217 11.24 -49.37 28.72
N GLY A 218 12.22 -48.59 29.20
CA GLY A 218 13.43 -49.10 29.86
C GLY A 218 13.15 -49.93 31.12
N TRP A 219 12.11 -49.58 31.89
CA TRP A 219 11.73 -50.34 33.10
C TRP A 219 11.08 -51.69 32.77
N LEU A 220 10.33 -51.79 31.66
CA LEU A 220 9.78 -53.07 31.19
C LEU A 220 10.90 -54.03 30.78
N ASN A 221 11.94 -53.51 30.14
CA ASN A 221 13.05 -54.33 29.67
C ASN A 221 13.85 -54.92 30.86
N TYR A 222 14.11 -54.12 31.91
CA TYR A 222 14.79 -54.61 33.11
C TYR A 222 14.01 -55.68 33.87
N LYS A 223 12.69 -55.54 34.06
CA LYS A 223 11.89 -56.54 34.78
C LYS A 223 11.83 -57.89 34.05
N ILE A 224 11.75 -57.85 32.71
CA ILE A 224 11.72 -59.07 31.88
C ILE A 224 13.08 -59.76 31.94
N ILE A 225 14.17 -59.02 31.77
CA ILE A 225 15.54 -59.57 31.85
C ILE A 225 15.82 -60.17 33.23
N ILE A 226 15.47 -59.46 34.31
CA ILE A 226 15.66 -59.96 35.69
C ILE A 226 14.83 -61.23 35.93
N SER A 227 13.56 -61.26 35.49
CA SER A 227 12.71 -62.45 35.64
C SER A 227 13.27 -63.66 34.90
N PHE A 228 13.84 -63.45 33.71
CA PHE A 228 14.45 -64.52 32.92
C PHE A 228 15.74 -65.07 33.57
N ILE A 229 16.58 -64.18 34.13
CA ILE A 229 17.79 -64.57 34.86
C ILE A 229 17.44 -65.38 36.12
N ILE A 230 16.44 -64.95 36.89
CA ILE A 230 15.98 -65.68 38.09
C ILE A 230 15.47 -67.06 37.71
N PHE A 231 14.66 -67.16 36.65
CA PHE A 231 14.16 -68.45 36.16
C PHE A 231 15.31 -69.38 35.77
N LEU A 232 16.30 -68.88 35.02
CA LEU A 232 17.46 -69.66 34.60
C LEU A 232 18.28 -70.16 35.80
N LEU A 233 18.50 -69.32 36.81
CA LEU A 233 19.17 -69.69 38.06
C LEU A 233 18.39 -70.75 38.83
N CYS A 234 17.06 -70.65 38.89
CA CYS A 234 16.22 -71.68 39.51
C CYS A 234 16.32 -73.02 38.78
N VAL A 235 16.32 -73.02 37.44
CA VAL A 235 16.48 -74.24 36.63
C VAL A 235 17.85 -74.87 36.86
N ILE A 236 18.92 -74.07 36.85
CA ILE A 236 20.29 -74.54 37.13
C ILE A 236 20.39 -75.13 38.54
N TYR A 237 19.84 -74.44 39.55
CA TYR A 237 19.80 -74.92 40.93
C TYR A 237 19.06 -76.25 41.05
N LEU A 238 17.89 -76.39 40.42
CA LEU A 238 17.14 -77.64 40.40
C LEU A 238 17.94 -78.77 39.75
N TYR A 239 18.59 -78.50 38.61
CA TYR A 239 19.42 -79.47 37.91
C TYR A 239 20.57 -80.00 38.78
N PHE A 240 21.29 -79.11 39.46
CA PHE A 240 22.36 -79.51 40.37
C PHE A 240 21.84 -80.24 41.61
N LYS A 241 20.70 -79.83 42.17
CA LYS A 241 20.08 -80.50 43.32
C LYS A 241 19.64 -81.93 42.98
N ILE A 242 19.05 -82.14 41.80
CA ILE A 242 18.63 -83.48 41.33
C ILE A 242 19.85 -84.36 41.06
N LYS A 243 20.94 -83.81 40.49
CA LYS A 243 22.15 -84.56 40.20
C LYS A 243 22.94 -84.97 41.44
N LYS A 244 22.82 -84.22 42.55
CA LYS A 244 23.52 -84.50 43.82
C LYS A 244 22.79 -85.53 44.71
N ASN A 245 21.53 -85.83 44.40
CA ASN A 245 20.68 -86.80 45.12
C ASN A 245 20.49 -88.13 44.35
N LYS A 246 21.27 -88.36 43.29
CA LYS A 246 21.44 -89.66 42.62
C LYS A 246 22.84 -90.18 42.93
#